data_AF-A0A934X8F6-F1
#
_entry.id   AF-A0A934X8F6-F1
#
_cell.length_a   1.000
_cell.length_b   1.000
_cell.length_c   1.000
_cell.angle_alpha   90.00
_cell.angle_beta   90.00
_cell.angle_gamma   90.00
#
_symmetry.space_group_name_H-M   'P 1'
#
loop_
_entity.id
_entity.type
_entity.pdbx_description
1 polymer ?
#
loop_
_entity_poly.entity_id
_entity_poly.type
_entity_poly.pdbx_seq_one_letter_code
_entity_poly.pdbx_strand_id
1 'polypeptide(L)'
;MAWATTGALAADVLALYLTEVDPWEIYVDGGSLAELRHIAREVGLAEASGGRLLLRPFPTPAKDALSSEVGGHRVAAWPRVFSDLRMIGVRGEEAAEHLRERMGIGE
;
A
#
# COMPACT_ATOMS: atom_id res chain seq x y z
N MET A 1 -1.36 2.98 16.66
CA MET A 1 -1.92 3.54 15.42
C MET A 1 -1.89 2.45 14.36
N ALA A 2 -3.01 2.17 13.69
CA ALA A 2 -3.02 1.17 12.62
C ALA A 2 -2.35 1.72 11.36
N TRP A 3 -1.61 0.87 10.66
CA TRP A 3 -1.00 1.18 9.37
C TRP A 3 -0.82 -0.10 8.54
N ALA A 4 -0.68 0.02 7.22
CA ALA A 4 -0.33 -1.08 6.34
C ALA A 4 0.26 -0.57 5.03
N THR A 5 1.24 -1.26 4.45
CA THR A 5 1.71 -1.00 3.09
C THR A 5 0.65 -1.38 2.06
N THR A 6 0.63 -0.68 0.93
CA THR A 6 -0.22 -1.03 -0.22
C THR A 6 0.49 -0.76 -1.56
N GLY A 7 -0.21 -0.97 -2.67
CA GLY A 7 0.27 -0.67 -4.02
C GLY A 7 1.57 -1.40 -4.36
N ALA A 8 2.47 -0.70 -5.06
CA ALA A 8 3.78 -1.24 -5.46
C ALA A 8 4.60 -1.75 -4.26
N LEU A 9 4.56 -1.03 -3.12
CA LEU A 9 5.32 -1.39 -1.92
C LEU A 9 4.82 -2.69 -1.27
N ALA A 10 3.50 -2.89 -1.22
CA ALA A 10 2.96 -4.17 -0.75
C ALA A 10 3.19 -5.31 -1.75
N ALA A 11 3.11 -5.01 -3.04
CA ALA A 11 3.33 -5.99 -4.10
C ALA A 11 4.75 -6.54 -4.08
N ASP A 12 5.75 -5.70 -3.82
CA ASP A 12 7.16 -6.09 -3.69
C ASP A 12 7.37 -7.18 -2.62
N VAL A 13 6.62 -7.08 -1.50
CA VAL A 13 6.66 -8.05 -0.41
C VAL A 13 5.86 -9.33 -0.73
N LEU A 14 4.68 -9.19 -1.35
CA LEU A 14 3.77 -10.31 -1.61
C LEU A 14 4.15 -11.13 -2.85
N ALA A 15 4.63 -10.45 -3.89
CA ALA A 15 4.85 -11.00 -5.22
C ALA A 15 5.90 -10.15 -5.97
N LEU A 16 7.18 -10.34 -5.61
CA LEU A 16 8.33 -9.65 -6.19
C LEU A 16 8.32 -9.70 -7.72
N TYR A 17 8.03 -8.55 -8.34
CA TYR A 17 7.87 -8.42 -9.80
C TYR A 17 8.40 -7.09 -10.33
N LEU A 18 8.10 -6.00 -9.63
CA LEU A 18 8.50 -4.66 -10.05
C LEU A 18 10.01 -4.46 -9.89
N THR A 19 10.65 -3.86 -10.88
CA THR A 19 12.06 -3.47 -10.83
C THR A 19 12.28 -2.16 -10.08
N GLU A 20 11.22 -1.37 -9.90
CA GLU A 20 11.19 -0.12 -9.16
C GLU A 20 9.88 -0.03 -8.37
N VAL A 21 9.99 0.33 -7.09
CA VAL A 21 8.86 0.50 -6.18
C VAL A 21 8.65 1.99 -5.98
N ASP A 22 7.75 2.60 -6.74
CA ASP A 22 7.36 4.01 -6.63
C ASP A 22 5.92 4.19 -7.16
N PRO A 23 5.06 5.00 -6.51
CA PRO A 23 5.25 5.60 -5.19
C PRO A 23 5.21 4.56 -4.06
N TRP A 24 5.86 4.85 -2.93
CA TRP A 24 5.64 4.10 -1.69
C TRP A 24 4.33 4.55 -1.09
N GLU A 25 3.41 3.62 -0.89
CA GLU A 25 2.08 3.94 -0.36
C GLU A 25 1.83 3.21 0.95
N ILE A 26 1.40 3.96 1.97
CA ILE A 26 1.05 3.43 3.28
C ILE A 26 -0.33 3.93 3.67
N TYR A 27 -1.22 2.98 3.99
CA TYR A 27 -2.45 3.28 4.69
C TYR A 27 -2.16 3.58 6.15
N VAL A 28 -2.77 4.62 6.68
CA VAL A 28 -2.64 5.05 8.07
C VAL A 28 -4.01 5.38 8.67
N ASP A 29 -4.09 5.28 9.99
CA ASP A 29 -5.27 5.66 10.75
C ASP A 29 -5.44 7.18 10.86
N GLY A 30 -5.94 7.79 9.79
CA GLY A 30 -6.33 9.20 9.73
C GLY A 30 -7.41 9.37 8.66
N GLY A 31 -8.45 10.15 8.93
CA GLY A 31 -9.59 10.35 8.02
C GLY A 31 -9.58 11.70 7.31
N SER A 32 -8.71 12.62 7.74
CA SER A 32 -8.59 13.97 7.21
C SER A 32 -7.16 14.32 6.84
N LEU A 33 -7.01 15.27 5.91
CA LEU A 33 -5.69 15.79 5.53
C LEU A 33 -4.92 16.39 6.74
N ALA A 34 -5.64 16.97 7.70
CA ALA A 34 -5.04 17.50 8.92
C ALA A 34 -4.42 16.39 9.79
N GLU A 35 -5.13 15.28 9.97
CA GLU A 35 -4.63 14.11 10.69
C GLU A 35 -3.45 13.48 9.96
N LEU A 36 -3.51 13.29 8.63
CA LEU A 36 -2.40 12.75 7.84
C LEU A 36 -1.13 13.59 7.99
N ARG A 37 -1.25 14.93 7.97
CA ARG A 37 -0.12 15.83 8.22
C ARG A 37 0.40 15.73 9.66
N HIS A 38 -0.49 15.54 10.64
CA HIS A 38 -0.09 15.35 12.02
C HIS A 38 0.73 14.06 12.18
N ILE A 39 0.23 12.95 11.65
CA ILE A 39 0.91 11.65 11.61
C ILE A 39 2.29 11.78 10.96
N ALA A 40 2.37 12.39 9.77
CA ALA A 40 3.63 12.60 9.07
C ALA A 40 4.66 13.32 9.96
N ARG A 41 4.24 14.39 10.64
CA ARG A 41 5.12 15.15 11.55
C ARG A 41 5.58 14.33 12.75
N GLU A 42 4.72 13.51 13.33
CA GLU A 42 5.08 12.64 14.47
C GLU A 42 6.20 11.65 14.12
N VAL A 43 6.24 11.19 12.87
CA VAL A 43 7.29 10.28 12.38
C VAL A 43 8.44 11.02 11.67
N GLY A 44 8.53 12.34 11.81
CA GLY A 44 9.62 13.15 11.25
C GLY A 44 9.58 13.33 9.72
N LEU A 45 8.45 13.06 9.08
CA LEU A 45 8.24 13.29 7.65
C LEU A 45 7.75 14.71 7.39
N ALA A 46 8.17 15.27 6.26
CA ALA A 46 7.71 16.56 5.75
C ALA A 46 6.96 16.38 4.42
N GLU A 47 5.95 17.22 4.19
CA GLU A 47 5.20 17.24 2.94
C GLU A 47 6.10 17.75 1.80
N ALA A 48 6.13 17.02 0.69
CA ALA A 48 6.93 17.35 -0.48
C ALA A 48 6.14 17.11 -1.77
N SER A 49 6.24 18.04 -2.72
CA SER A 49 5.71 17.84 -4.08
C SER A 49 6.49 16.75 -4.79
N GLY A 50 5.78 15.76 -5.36
CA GLY A 50 6.41 14.57 -5.95
C GLY A 50 7.02 13.61 -4.92
N GLY A 51 6.52 13.62 -3.67
CA GLY A 51 7.03 12.79 -2.58
C GLY A 51 7.05 11.30 -2.91
N ARG A 52 8.11 10.61 -2.48
CA ARG A 52 8.31 9.16 -2.66
C ARG A 52 7.44 8.30 -1.75
N LEU A 53 6.85 8.90 -0.70
CA LEU A 53 5.96 8.25 0.25
C LEU A 53 4.62 9.00 0.31
N LEU A 54 3.54 8.28 0.04
CA LEU A 54 2.17 8.76 0.14
C LEU A 54 1.50 8.12 1.35
N LEU A 55 1.00 8.96 2.26
CA LEU A 55 0.13 8.53 3.35
C LEU A 55 -1.32 8.64 2.90
N ARG A 56 -2.06 7.53 3.02
CA ARG A 56 -3.46 7.45 2.62
C ARG A 56 -4.33 7.03 3.80
N PRO A 57 -5.57 7.54 3.92
CA PRO A 57 -6.51 7.01 4.89
C PRO A 57 -6.82 5.54 4.55
N PHE A 58 -7.00 4.70 5.56
CA PHE A 58 -7.56 3.37 5.29
C PHE A 58 -8.92 3.50 4.57
N PRO A 59 -9.16 2.71 3.52
CA PRO A 59 -10.40 2.80 2.75
C PRO A 59 -11.60 2.22 3.50
N THR A 60 -11.36 1.41 4.56
CA THR A 60 -12.42 0.82 5.38
C THR A 60 -12.03 0.82 6.86
N PRO A 61 -13.01 0.81 7.79
CA PRO A 61 -12.73 0.69 9.23
C PRO A 61 -12.11 -0.66 9.64
N ALA A 62 -12.25 -1.72 8.83
CA ALA A 62 -11.76 -3.08 9.11
C ALA A 62 -10.25 -3.25 8.88
N LYS A 63 -9.47 -2.19 9.09
CA LYS A 63 -8.02 -2.09 8.80
C LYS A 63 -7.18 -3.19 9.45
N ASP A 64 -7.43 -3.48 10.73
CA ASP A 64 -6.61 -4.45 11.47
C ASP A 64 -6.95 -5.90 11.12
N ALA A 65 -8.24 -6.19 10.91
CA ALA A 65 -8.68 -7.53 10.54
C ALA A 65 -8.29 -7.93 9.10
N LEU A 66 -8.13 -6.93 8.23
CA LEU A 66 -7.81 -7.13 6.81
C LEU A 66 -6.32 -6.93 6.50
N SER A 67 -5.50 -6.55 7.47
CA SER A 67 -4.05 -6.46 7.27
C SER A 67 -3.36 -7.70 7.82
N SER A 68 -2.28 -8.13 7.19
CA SER A 68 -1.47 -9.27 7.63
C SER A 68 0.00 -8.86 7.81
N GLU A 69 0.75 -9.61 8.61
CA GLU A 69 2.21 -9.48 8.65
C GLU A 69 2.85 -10.47 7.67
N VAL A 70 3.70 -9.95 6.78
CA VAL A 70 4.45 -10.73 5.80
C VAL A 70 5.89 -10.20 5.79
N GLY A 71 6.87 -11.05 6.09
CA GLY A 71 8.29 -10.67 6.06
C GLY A 71 8.66 -9.49 6.97
N GLY A 72 7.94 -9.28 8.08
CA GLY A 72 8.14 -8.13 8.97
C GLY A 72 7.46 -6.83 8.50
N HIS A 73 6.73 -6.86 7.40
CA HIS A 73 5.91 -5.75 6.91
C HIS A 73 4.44 -6.01 7.25
N ARG A 74 3.74 -4.95 7.68
CA ARG A 74 2.29 -4.97 7.79
C ARG A 74 1.69 -4.60 6.44
N VAL A 75 0.99 -5.52 5.81
CA VAL A 75 0.54 -5.43 4.42
C VAL A 75 -0.98 -5.44 4.35
N ALA A 76 -1.57 -4.61 3.49
CA ALA A 76 -3.00 -4.64 3.22
C ALA A 76 -3.42 -5.98 2.57
N ALA A 77 -4.68 -6.37 2.71
CA ALA A 77 -5.22 -7.57 2.04
C ALA A 77 -4.88 -7.56 0.54
N TRP A 78 -4.43 -8.69 0.00
CA TRP A 78 -3.99 -8.77 -1.39
C TRP A 78 -5.03 -8.29 -2.43
N PRO A 79 -6.36 -8.45 -2.26
CA PRO A 79 -7.32 -7.89 -3.21
C PRO A 79 -7.31 -6.35 -3.22
N ARG A 80 -7.01 -5.73 -2.07
CA ARG A 80 -6.83 -4.29 -1.97
C ARG A 80 -5.53 -3.86 -2.66
N VAL A 81 -4.44 -4.59 -2.43
CA VAL A 81 -3.15 -4.34 -3.11
C VAL A 81 -3.31 -4.44 -4.62
N PHE A 82 -3.99 -5.48 -5.11
CA PHE A 82 -4.37 -5.63 -6.53
C PHE A 82 -5.13 -4.40 -7.04
N SER A 83 -6.15 -3.95 -6.30
CA SER A 83 -6.94 -2.78 -6.70
C SER A 83 -6.09 -1.50 -6.75
N ASP A 84 -5.17 -1.32 -5.81
CA ASP A 84 -4.26 -0.16 -5.78
C ASP A 84 -3.27 -0.21 -6.94
N LEU A 85 -2.68 -1.38 -7.23
CA LEU A 85 -1.78 -1.56 -8.37
C LEU A 85 -2.43 -1.18 -9.71
N ARG A 86 -3.69 -1.58 -9.93
CA ARG A 86 -4.41 -1.23 -11.17
C ARG A 86 -4.62 0.28 -11.36
N MET A 87 -4.51 1.08 -10.30
CA MET A 87 -4.61 2.54 -10.39
C MET A 87 -3.30 3.22 -10.83
N ILE A 88 -2.18 2.50 -10.86
CA ILE A 88 -0.83 3.04 -11.15
C ILE A 88 -0.54 3.08 -12.68
N GLY A 89 -1.42 2.52 -13.51
CA GLY A 89 -1.28 2.45 -14.97
C GLY A 89 -0.65 1.14 -15.45
N VAL A 90 -0.16 1.10 -16.69
CA VAL A 90 0.19 -0.16 -17.41
C VAL A 90 1.12 -1.08 -16.60
N ARG A 91 2.21 -0.56 -16.03
CA ARG A 91 3.13 -1.37 -15.19
C ARG A 91 2.45 -1.91 -13.94
N GLY A 92 1.52 -1.14 -13.37
CA GLY A 92 0.72 -1.56 -12.22
C GLY A 92 -0.25 -2.67 -12.58
N GLU A 93 -0.85 -2.64 -13.77
CA GLU A 93 -1.73 -3.72 -14.25
C GLU A 93 -0.98 -5.05 -14.41
N GLU A 94 0.22 -5.04 -14.99
CA GLU A 94 1.05 -6.25 -15.09
C GLU A 94 1.41 -6.81 -13.71
N ALA A 95 1.82 -5.94 -12.78
CA ALA A 95 2.11 -6.34 -11.40
C ALA A 95 0.86 -6.86 -10.67
N ALA A 96 -0.32 -6.30 -10.96
CA ALA A 96 -1.58 -6.75 -10.39
C ALA A 96 -1.93 -8.17 -10.86
N GLU A 97 -1.79 -8.45 -12.16
CA GLU A 97 -2.01 -9.80 -12.70
C GLU A 97 -1.01 -10.80 -12.12
N HIS A 98 0.27 -10.43 -12.04
CA HIS A 98 1.29 -11.26 -11.39
C HIS A 98 0.95 -11.55 -9.91
N LEU A 99 0.52 -10.53 -9.16
CA LEU A 99 0.06 -10.70 -7.79
C LEU A 99 -1.10 -11.68 -7.70
N ARG A 100 -2.12 -11.55 -8.57
CA ARG A 100 -3.28 -12.45 -8.61
C ARG A 100 -2.86 -13.91 -8.84
N GLU A 101 -1.95 -14.14 -9.78
CA GLU A 101 -1.39 -15.47 -10.06
C GLU A 101 -0.68 -16.06 -8.84
N ARG A 102 0.16 -15.26 -8.16
CA ARG A 102 0.92 -15.69 -6.97
C ARG A 102 0.04 -15.97 -5.76
N MET A 103 -1.06 -15.25 -5.60
CA MET A 103 -2.00 -15.42 -4.49
C MET A 103 -3.01 -16.57 -4.70
N GLY A 104 -2.93 -17.30 -5.82
CA GLY A 104 -3.66 -18.54 -6.02
C GLY A 104 -5.13 -18.36 -6.45
N ILE A 105 -5.48 -17.23 -7.08
CA ILE A 105 -6.76 -17.12 -7.83
C ILE A 105 -6.44 -17.36 -9.31
N GLY A 106 -6.14 -18.62 -9.61
CA GLY A 106 -5.71 -19.08 -10.92
C GLY A 106 -5.86 -20.60 -11.06
N GLU A 107 -7.00 -21.14 -10.62
CA GLU A 107 -7.81 -22.22 -11.21
C GLU A 107 -9.17 -22.27 -10.52
#